data_AF-A0A353ETH1-F1
#
_entry.id   AF-A0A353ETH1-F1
#
_cell.length_a   1.000
_cell.length_b   1.000
_cell.length_c   1.000
_cell.angle_alpha   90.00
_cell.angle_beta   90.00
_cell.angle_gamma   90.00
#
_symmetry.space_group_name_H-M   'P 1'
#
loop_
_entity.id
_entity.type
_entity.pdbx_description
1 polymer ?
#
loop_
_entity_poly.entity_id
_entity_poly.type
_entity_poly.pdbx_seq_one_letter_code
_entity_poly.pdbx_strand_id
1 'polypeptide(L)'
;MAAQQPKSNPSPKQSMGYPTMEKLLETEDFTQLNQSFKSCYETLERMFKSKAGGGLGKQKQIRQALQAYELTTDLIKYLLEVKKRMVEAAKSSQPSEIKR
;
A
#
# COMPACT_ATOMS: atom_id res chain seq x y z
N MET A 1 21.19 -32.90 30.44
CA MET A 1 19.93 -32.16 30.72
C MET A 1 19.90 -30.95 29.81
N ALA A 2 18.80 -30.76 29.07
CA ALA A 2 18.71 -29.92 27.88
C ALA A 2 18.77 -28.41 28.17
N ALA A 3 19.55 -27.68 27.38
CA ALA A 3 19.57 -26.23 27.33
C ALA A 3 18.29 -25.72 26.64
N GLN A 4 17.50 -24.91 27.35
CA GLN A 4 16.32 -24.26 26.80
C GLN A 4 16.76 -23.12 25.87
N GLN A 5 16.33 -23.18 24.62
CA GLN A 5 16.51 -22.11 23.63
C GLN A 5 15.71 -20.85 24.06
N PRO A 6 16.24 -19.63 23.84
CA PRO A 6 15.47 -18.42 24.09
C PRO A 6 14.37 -18.30 23.04
N LYS A 7 13.11 -18.31 23.49
CA LYS A 7 11.94 -17.98 22.68
C LYS A 7 12.14 -16.56 22.16
N SER A 8 12.31 -16.40 20.85
CA SER A 8 12.28 -15.10 20.18
C SER A 8 10.93 -14.45 20.42
N ASN A 9 10.89 -13.54 21.39
CA ASN A 9 9.71 -12.73 21.66
C ASN A 9 9.51 -11.82 20.44
N PRO A 10 8.39 -11.90 19.69
CA PRO A 10 8.17 -10.97 18.61
C PRO A 10 8.01 -9.59 19.24
N SER A 11 8.99 -8.71 19.00
CA SER A 11 8.92 -7.32 19.42
C SER A 11 7.56 -6.74 19.02
N PRO A 12 6.85 -6.03 19.91
CA PRO A 12 5.56 -5.46 19.56
C PRO A 12 5.75 -4.57 18.33
N LYS A 13 5.04 -4.88 17.25
CA LYS A 13 5.06 -4.09 16.02
C LYS A 13 4.65 -2.68 16.40
N GLN A 14 5.61 -1.77 16.35
CA GLN A 14 5.39 -0.37 16.67
C GLN A 14 4.47 0.19 15.58
N SER A 15 3.18 0.36 15.89
CA SER A 15 2.24 0.91 14.93
C SER A 15 2.64 2.34 14.61
N MET A 16 2.73 2.64 13.32
CA MET A 16 3.07 3.96 12.78
C MET A 16 1.83 4.86 12.67
N GLY A 17 0.70 4.43 13.26
CA GLY A 17 -0.55 5.18 13.30
C GLY A 17 -1.50 4.89 12.14
N TYR A 18 -1.18 3.91 11.27
CA TYR A 18 -2.01 3.58 10.10
C TYR A 18 -2.34 2.08 10.05
N PRO A 19 -3.13 1.55 11.01
CA PRO A 19 -3.31 0.12 11.22
C PRO A 19 -3.88 -0.62 10.00
N THR A 20 -4.78 0.02 9.25
CA THR A 20 -5.35 -0.57 8.03
C THR A 20 -4.31 -0.68 6.92
N MET A 21 -3.49 0.34 6.71
CA MET A 21 -2.45 0.33 5.67
C MET A 21 -1.31 -0.62 6.04
N GLU A 22 -0.92 -0.66 7.32
CA GLU A 22 0.05 -1.63 7.85
C GLU A 22 -0.42 -3.07 7.56
N LYS A 23 -1.69 -3.38 7.88
CA LYS A 23 -2.27 -4.70 7.62
C LYS A 23 -2.24 -5.04 6.12
N LEU A 24 -2.66 -4.11 5.25
CA LEU A 24 -2.66 -4.32 3.80
C LEU A 24 -1.25 -4.55 3.25
N LEU A 25 -0.26 -3.79 3.74
CA LEU A 25 1.14 -3.99 3.35
C LEU A 25 1.68 -5.32 3.86
N GLU A 26 1.29 -5.78 5.04
CA GLU A 26 1.72 -7.07 5.58
C GLU A 26 1.11 -8.26 4.86
N THR A 27 -0.21 -8.25 4.64
CA THR A 27 -0.94 -9.36 4.01
C THR A 27 -0.83 -9.37 2.50
N GLU A 28 -0.45 -8.23 1.90
CA GLU A 28 -0.45 -8.00 0.45
C GLU A 28 -1.81 -8.25 -0.22
N ASP A 29 -2.89 -8.29 0.57
CA ASP A 29 -4.26 -8.42 0.06
C ASP A 29 -4.86 -7.05 -0.22
N PHE A 30 -4.76 -6.61 -1.47
CA PHE A 30 -5.30 -5.33 -1.93
C PHE A 30 -6.64 -5.47 -2.63
N THR A 31 -7.33 -6.61 -2.54
CA THR A 31 -8.52 -6.90 -3.35
C THR A 31 -9.61 -5.85 -3.18
N GLN A 32 -10.00 -5.57 -1.93
CA GLN A 32 -11.02 -4.58 -1.61
C GLN A 32 -10.58 -3.15 -1.96
N LEU A 33 -9.30 -2.84 -1.75
CA LEU A 33 -8.73 -1.53 -2.08
C LEU A 33 -8.78 -1.30 -3.60
N ASN A 34 -8.31 -2.27 -4.38
CA ASN A 34 -8.33 -2.23 -5.84
C ASN A 34 -9.75 -2.10 -6.38
N GLN A 35 -10.72 -2.83 -5.80
CA GLN A 35 -12.12 -2.71 -6.20
C GLN A 35 -12.67 -1.31 -5.93
N SER A 36 -12.35 -0.73 -4.77
CA SER A 36 -12.78 0.62 -4.40
C SER A 36 -12.17 1.67 -5.32
N PHE A 37 -10.86 1.57 -5.60
CA PHE A 37 -10.16 2.47 -6.51
C PHE A 37 -10.72 2.37 -7.94
N LYS A 38 -10.94 1.16 -8.44
CA LYS A 38 -11.56 0.94 -9.75
C LYS A 38 -12.94 1.59 -9.85
N SER A 39 -13.81 1.35 -8.88
CA SER A 39 -15.16 1.94 -8.86
C SER A 39 -15.11 3.48 -8.81
N CYS A 40 -14.20 4.03 -8.02
CA CYS A 40 -14.00 5.48 -7.92
C CYS A 40 -13.54 6.09 -9.25
N TYR A 41 -12.53 5.47 -9.89
CA TYR A 41 -12.05 5.89 -11.20
C TYR A 41 -13.15 5.83 -12.27
N GLU A 42 -13.86 4.70 -12.38
CA GLU A 42 -14.95 4.54 -13.35
C GLU A 42 -16.06 5.58 -13.16
N THR A 43 -16.37 5.92 -11.91
CA THR A 43 -17.36 6.95 -11.57
C THR A 43 -16.87 8.33 -11.98
N LEU A 44 -15.65 8.71 -11.62
CA LEU A 44 -15.05 10.00 -11.98
C LEU A 44 -14.90 10.14 -13.50
N GLU A 45 -14.48 9.08 -14.18
CA GLU A 45 -14.32 9.05 -15.63
C GLU A 45 -15.68 9.20 -16.34
N ARG A 46 -16.72 8.52 -15.85
CA ARG A 46 -18.09 8.69 -16.35
C ARG A 46 -18.60 10.11 -16.14
N MET A 47 -18.39 10.69 -14.95
CA MET A 47 -18.75 12.07 -14.65
C MET A 47 -18.02 13.05 -15.57
N PHE A 48 -16.74 12.81 -15.85
CA PHE A 48 -15.94 13.62 -16.75
C PHE A 48 -16.44 13.55 -18.21
N LYS A 49 -16.65 12.32 -18.71
CA LYS A 49 -17.07 12.03 -20.10
C LYS A 49 -18.49 12.46 -20.41
N SER A 50 -19.41 12.32 -19.45
CA SER A 50 -20.83 12.59 -19.67
C SER A 50 -21.10 14.04 -20.08
N LYS A 51 -20.21 15.01 -19.78
CA LYS A 51 -20.40 16.45 -19.97
C LYS A 51 -21.78 16.97 -19.49
N ALA A 52 -22.52 16.16 -18.75
CA ALA A 52 -23.95 16.33 -18.53
C ALA A 52 -24.14 17.31 -17.38
N GLY A 53 -24.37 18.58 -17.72
CA GLY A 53 -24.95 19.60 -16.84
C GLY A 53 -24.05 20.19 -15.76
N GLY A 54 -22.79 19.76 -15.63
CA GLY A 54 -21.85 20.34 -14.67
C GLY A 54 -20.97 21.39 -15.34
N GLY A 55 -21.29 22.67 -15.17
CA GLY A 55 -20.47 23.77 -15.68
C GLY A 55 -18.98 23.67 -15.31
N LEU A 56 -18.15 24.53 -15.90
CA LEU A 56 -16.67 24.50 -15.85
C LEU A 56 -16.06 24.19 -14.46
N GLY A 57 -16.69 24.66 -13.38
CA GLY A 57 -16.29 24.35 -12.00
C GLY A 57 -16.34 22.86 -11.63
N LYS A 58 -17.40 22.14 -12.00
CA LYS A 58 -17.53 20.70 -11.70
C LYS A 58 -16.52 19.88 -12.50
N GLN A 59 -16.27 20.25 -13.76
CA GLN A 59 -15.22 19.66 -14.59
C GLN A 59 -13.82 19.83 -13.95
N LYS A 60 -13.52 21.00 -13.38
CA LYS A 60 -12.26 21.24 -12.66
C LYS A 60 -12.13 20.36 -11.42
N GLN A 61 -13.19 20.25 -10.62
CA GLN A 61 -13.21 19.39 -9.43
C GLN A 61 -13.01 17.91 -9.79
N ILE A 62 -13.64 17.42 -10.86
CA ILE A 62 -13.46 16.03 -11.31
C ILE A 62 -12.01 15.78 -11.74
N ARG A 63 -11.37 16.73 -12.46
CA ARG A 63 -9.94 16.62 -12.81
C ARG A 63 -9.05 16.57 -11.58
N GLN A 64 -9.33 17.41 -10.57
CA GLN A 64 -8.59 17.40 -9.32
C GLN A 64 -8.76 16.06 -8.58
N ALA A 65 -9.96 15.48 -8.58
CA ALA A 65 -10.22 14.17 -7.98
C ALA A 65 -9.47 13.04 -8.72
N LEU A 66 -9.45 13.07 -10.06
CA LEU A 66 -8.66 12.12 -10.86
C LEU A 66 -7.15 12.25 -10.58
N GLN A 67 -6.63 13.47 -10.45
CA GLN A 67 -5.23 13.69 -10.10
C GLN A 67 -4.90 13.19 -8.68
N ALA A 68 -5.76 13.44 -7.70
CA ALA A 68 -5.59 12.92 -6.35
C ALA A 68 -5.65 11.39 -6.30
N TYR A 69 -6.52 10.78 -7.11
CA TYR A 69 -6.58 9.34 -7.31
C TYR A 69 -5.24 8.79 -7.82
N GLU A 70 -4.69 9.38 -8.89
CA GLU A 70 -3.41 8.96 -9.48
C GLU A 70 -2.27 9.02 -8.44
N LEU A 71 -2.12 10.17 -7.78
CA LEU A 71 -1.12 10.38 -6.73
C LEU A 71 -1.23 9.34 -5.61
N THR A 72 -2.45 8.99 -5.21
CA THR A 72 -2.67 8.01 -4.15
C THR A 72 -2.28 6.60 -4.61
N THR A 73 -2.62 6.23 -5.85
CA THR A 73 -2.21 4.92 -6.40
C THR A 73 -0.69 4.81 -6.52
N ASP A 74 -0.01 5.88 -6.91
CA ASP A 74 1.45 5.88 -7.04
C ASP A 74 2.13 5.81 -5.68
N LEU A 75 1.58 6.48 -4.67
CA LEU A 75 2.06 6.36 -3.29
C LEU A 75 1.97 4.91 -2.79
N ILE A 76 0.86 4.22 -3.04
CA ILE A 76 0.69 2.81 -2.65
C ILE A 76 1.70 1.90 -3.36
N LYS A 77 1.92 2.10 -4.67
CA LYS A 77 2.93 1.36 -5.43
C LYS A 77 4.34 1.59 -4.86
N TYR A 78 4.66 2.84 -4.54
CA TYR A 78 5.95 3.20 -3.95
C TYR A 78 6.16 2.52 -2.59
N LEU A 79 5.15 2.49 -1.72
CA LEU A 79 5.23 1.79 -0.43
C LEU A 79 5.51 0.28 -0.60
N LEU A 80 4.90 -0.36 -1.60
CA LEU A 80 5.18 -1.76 -1.93
C LEU A 80 6.59 -1.99 -2.44
N GLU A 81 7.09 -1.09 -3.29
CA GLU A 81 8.47 -1.15 -3.79
C GLU A 81 9.48 -1.00 -2.65
N VAL A 82 9.25 -0.03 -1.76
CA VAL A 82 10.09 0.19 -0.57
C VAL A 82 10.07 -1.06 0.32
N LYS A 83 8.90 -1.65 0.59
CA LYS A 83 8.78 -2.90 1.35
C LYS A 83 9.64 -4.01 0.72
N LYS A 84 9.52 -4.22 -0.60
CA LYS A 84 10.29 -5.24 -1.31
C LYS A 84 11.80 -5.03 -1.17
N ARG A 85 12.27 -3.80 -1.40
CA ARG A 85 13.70 -3.45 -1.23
C ARG A 85 14.21 -3.72 0.19
N MET A 86 13.41 -3.40 1.21
CA MET A 86 13.77 -3.67 2.61
C MET A 86 13.87 -5.18 2.90
N VAL A 87 12.92 -5.97 2.38
CA VAL A 87 12.93 -7.44 2.55
C VAL A 87 14.13 -8.06 1.82
N GLU A 88 14.45 -7.60 0.62
CA GLU A 88 15.63 -8.06 -0.14
C GLU A 88 16.92 -7.72 0.59
N ALA A 89 17.06 -6.49 1.09
CA ALA A 89 18.22 -6.08 1.90
C ALA A 89 18.37 -6.96 3.15
N ALA A 90 17.28 -7.20 3.88
CA ALA A 90 17.29 -8.06 5.07
C ALA A 90 17.69 -9.52 4.75
N LYS A 91 17.27 -10.05 3.60
CA LYS A 91 17.67 -11.38 3.12
C LYS A 91 19.16 -11.42 2.74
N SER A 92 19.67 -10.36 2.13
CA SER A 92 21.09 -10.27 1.75
C SER A 92 22.04 -10.06 2.95
N SER A 93 21.54 -9.55 4.07
CA SER A 93 22.29 -9.34 5.31
C SER A 93 22.25 -10.51 6.30
N GLN A 94 21.69 -11.67 5.95
CA GLN A 94 21.84 -12.89 6.75
C GLN A 94 23.18 -13.58 6.38
N PRO A 95 24.23 -13.50 7.23
CA PRO A 95 25.44 -14.26 7.00
C PRO A 95 25.12 -15.75 7.10
N SER A 96 25.36 -16.47 6.01
CA SER A 96 25.42 -17.93 5.94
C SER A 96 26.14 -18.48 7.17
N GLU A 97 25.44 -19.34 7.92
CA GLU A 97 25.99 -20.05 9.08
C GLU A 97 27.37 -20.64 8.76
N ILE A 98 28.34 -20.28 9.58
CA ILE A 98 29.70 -20.81 9.57
C ILE A 98 29.61 -22.32 9.85
N LYS A 99 29.74 -23.15 8.81
CA LYS A 99 30.03 -24.57 8.98
C LYS A 99 31.48 -24.69 9.45
N ARG A 100 31.69 -25.05 10.72
CA ARG A 100 32.92 -25.63 11.24
C ARG A 100 32.90 -27.14 11.05
#